data_AF-A0A4R0K7E9-F1
#
_entry.id   AF-A0A4R0K7E9-F1
#
_cell.length_a   1.000
_cell.length_b   1.000
_cell.length_c   1.000
_cell.angle_alpha   90.00
_cell.angle_beta   90.00
_cell.angle_gamma   90.00
#
_symmetry.space_group_name_H-M   'P 1'
#
loop_
_entity.id
_entity.type
_entity.pdbx_description
1 polymer ?
#
loop_
_entity_poly.entity_id
_entity_poly.type
_entity_poly.pdbx_seq_one_letter_code
_entity_poly.pdbx_strand_id
1 'polypeptide(L)'
;MTDATLVQLFDDLADRTRNPHISHLGTSDEREDLGDEPPSDADLLAERRLLGAVALAAISIIDECIADMQTIGVVEMDSDGELDPKTYADTFVWDHFPPRLRASYDPQFFAKVLVCVVKVSHDLANPAAGRPACIAEEIIVNAICKYAYALMDEAGLDYDEDLEELLLDDGDFELLFSKDMDGLEEDPAKQRSLGMWLPPVEDWFTPFNSDRVVHPYAETSATTPRVHDLFHLLDSDELRALAREPDVVDAPAPITGLPPISEVVSLARQATIGDAETWVADDSDAEYSYSALIEVSQVANSGWLTWEPHESADVVRSDAVVRFATHRHYPVGADQPWAEVAMTSGVIMHIPLAAVVSYRPDPAVYERWNSMWSPLES
;
A
#
# COMPACT_ATOMS: atom_id res chain seq x y z
N MET A 1 32.04 -25.95 12.70
CA MET A 1 33.13 -25.54 11.78
C MET A 1 32.67 -24.19 11.25
N THR A 2 33.36 -23.11 11.55
CA THR A 2 32.92 -21.75 11.20
C THR A 2 32.90 -21.55 9.69
N ASP A 3 31.78 -21.09 9.12
CA ASP A 3 31.72 -20.72 7.69
C ASP A 3 32.35 -19.35 7.49
N ALA A 4 33.59 -19.33 7.01
CA ALA A 4 34.36 -18.11 6.81
C ALA A 4 33.72 -17.15 5.78
N THR A 5 32.89 -17.64 4.86
CA THR A 5 32.22 -16.80 3.85
C THR A 5 31.08 -16.02 4.50
N LEU A 6 30.29 -16.69 5.33
CA LEU A 6 29.15 -16.11 6.01
C LEU A 6 29.60 -15.07 7.06
N VAL A 7 30.66 -15.38 7.81
CA VAL A 7 31.29 -14.45 8.76
C VAL A 7 31.75 -13.16 8.07
N GLN A 8 32.42 -13.25 6.92
CA GLN A 8 32.86 -12.07 6.18
C GLN A 8 31.67 -11.21 5.72
N LEU A 9 30.58 -11.86 5.30
CA LEU A 9 29.37 -11.15 4.89
C LEU A 9 28.73 -10.39 6.06
N PHE A 10 28.70 -10.97 7.26
CA PHE A 10 28.23 -10.26 8.46
C PHE A 10 29.09 -9.03 8.75
N ASP A 11 30.42 -9.18 8.71
CA ASP A 11 31.36 -8.10 8.96
C ASP A 11 31.16 -6.92 7.97
N ASP A 12 30.85 -7.22 6.70
CA ASP A 12 30.58 -6.24 5.63
C ASP A 12 29.20 -5.55 5.75
N LEU A 13 28.20 -6.26 6.31
CA LEU A 13 26.83 -5.77 6.43
C LEU A 13 26.57 -5.00 7.72
N ALA A 14 27.33 -5.25 8.79
CA ALA A 14 27.10 -4.66 10.11
C ALA A 14 26.96 -3.12 10.08
N ASP A 15 27.75 -2.43 9.24
CA ASP A 15 27.73 -0.96 9.15
C ASP A 15 26.51 -0.36 8.44
N ARG A 16 25.63 -1.22 7.90
CA ARG A 16 24.37 -0.83 7.25
C ARG A 16 23.21 -0.73 8.24
N THR A 17 23.31 -1.41 9.37
CA THR A 17 22.33 -1.31 10.46
C THR A 17 22.58 -0.02 11.23
N ARG A 18 21.56 0.83 11.35
CA ARG A 18 21.69 2.13 12.03
C ARG A 18 20.55 2.41 12.98
N ASN A 19 19.65 1.45 13.21
CA ASN A 19 18.54 1.61 14.13
C ASN A 19 19.06 1.89 15.55
N PRO A 20 18.57 2.94 16.22
CA PRO A 20 19.10 3.38 17.52
C PRO A 20 18.96 2.32 18.62
N HIS A 21 18.03 1.37 18.48
CA HIS A 21 17.81 0.32 19.48
C HIS A 21 18.88 -0.77 19.45
N ILE A 22 19.61 -0.93 18.34
CA ILE A 22 20.64 -1.98 18.18
C ILE A 22 21.96 -1.44 17.64
N SER A 23 22.05 -0.17 17.22
CA SER A 23 23.27 0.41 16.65
C SER A 23 24.45 0.48 17.63
N HIS A 24 24.18 0.32 18.91
CA HIS A 24 25.18 0.29 19.97
C HIS A 24 25.87 -1.08 20.09
N LEU A 25 25.28 -2.15 19.53
CA LEU A 25 25.86 -3.50 19.53
C LEU A 25 27.22 -3.50 18.82
N GLY A 26 28.23 -4.03 19.50
CA GLY A 26 29.61 -4.02 19.04
C GLY A 26 30.36 -2.71 19.27
N THR A 27 29.84 -1.81 20.11
CA THR A 27 30.52 -0.58 20.54
C THR A 27 30.76 -0.55 22.06
N SER A 28 31.92 -0.03 22.48
CA SER A 28 32.28 0.07 23.90
C SER A 28 31.68 1.28 24.62
N ASP A 29 31.31 2.32 23.88
CA ASP A 29 31.20 3.69 24.41
C ASP A 29 29.82 4.03 25.02
N GLU A 30 28.80 3.20 24.84
CA GLU A 30 27.42 3.51 25.26
C GLU A 30 26.91 2.71 26.48
N ARG A 31 27.72 1.82 27.07
CA ARG A 31 27.31 0.92 28.18
C ARG A 31 27.74 1.38 29.58
N GLU A 32 27.94 2.69 29.81
CA GLU A 32 28.53 3.25 31.04
C GLU A 32 27.81 2.96 32.38
N ASP A 33 26.64 2.28 32.42
CA ASP A 33 25.83 2.16 33.66
C ASP A 33 25.24 0.76 33.97
N LEU A 34 25.76 -0.36 33.42
CA LEU A 34 25.24 -1.72 33.67
C LEU A 34 26.32 -2.76 34.05
N GLY A 35 26.83 -2.72 35.29
CA GLY A 35 27.51 -3.88 35.94
C GLY A 35 29.02 -4.09 35.67
N ASP A 36 29.64 -4.95 36.50
CA ASP A 36 31.04 -4.88 36.99
C ASP A 36 32.20 -5.28 36.03
N GLU A 37 31.99 -5.64 34.78
CA GLU A 37 33.10 -5.86 33.83
C GLU A 37 32.69 -5.44 32.40
N PRO A 38 33.50 -4.62 31.70
CA PRO A 38 33.20 -4.22 30.33
C PRO A 38 33.22 -5.45 29.40
N PRO A 39 32.41 -5.46 28.33
CA PRO A 39 32.39 -6.55 27.36
C PRO A 39 33.78 -6.75 26.76
N SER A 40 34.14 -8.01 26.50
CA SER A 40 35.42 -8.32 25.86
C SER A 40 35.39 -7.95 24.37
N ASP A 41 36.58 -7.82 23.75
CA ASP A 41 36.68 -7.61 22.30
C ASP A 41 35.98 -8.73 21.49
N ALA A 42 35.87 -9.93 22.05
CA ALA A 42 35.17 -11.05 21.43
C ALA A 42 33.66 -10.86 21.47
N ASP A 43 33.12 -10.36 22.58
CA ASP A 43 31.69 -10.08 22.75
C ASP A 43 31.26 -8.96 21.81
N LEU A 44 32.03 -7.86 21.75
CA LEU A 44 31.79 -6.75 20.84
C LEU A 44 31.82 -7.20 19.36
N LEU A 45 32.73 -8.12 19.01
CA LEU A 45 32.79 -8.65 17.65
C LEU A 45 31.59 -9.58 17.35
N ALA A 46 31.13 -10.36 18.31
CA ALA A 46 29.94 -11.21 18.16
C ALA A 46 28.68 -10.35 17.97
N GLU A 47 28.51 -9.32 18.79
CA GLU A 47 27.43 -8.33 18.68
C GLU A 47 27.44 -7.62 17.32
N ARG A 48 28.62 -7.19 16.84
CA ARG A 48 28.76 -6.59 15.49
C ARG A 48 28.32 -7.56 14.40
N ARG A 49 28.64 -8.85 14.52
CA ARG A 49 28.24 -9.86 13.54
C ARG A 49 26.75 -10.16 13.61
N LEU A 50 26.14 -10.09 14.78
CA LEU A 50 24.70 -10.16 14.94
C LEU A 50 23.99 -9.04 14.15
N LEU A 51 24.53 -7.81 14.15
CA LEU A 51 24.00 -6.72 13.30
C LEU A 51 24.08 -7.06 11.80
N GLY A 52 25.19 -7.68 11.38
CA GLY A 52 25.34 -8.16 10.00
C GLY A 52 24.36 -9.28 9.65
N ALA A 53 24.09 -10.20 10.57
CA ALA A 53 23.11 -11.27 10.43
C ALA A 53 21.68 -10.72 10.36
N VAL A 54 21.32 -9.71 11.16
CA VAL A 54 20.03 -9.01 11.08
C VAL A 54 19.83 -8.37 9.71
N ALA A 55 20.84 -7.67 9.19
CA ALA A 55 20.77 -7.06 7.87
C ALA A 55 20.62 -8.11 6.75
N LEU A 56 21.33 -9.24 6.86
CA LEU A 56 21.20 -10.33 5.91
C LEU A 56 19.81 -10.98 5.98
N ALA A 57 19.32 -11.27 7.18
CA ALA A 57 17.98 -11.84 7.41
C ALA A 57 16.89 -10.96 6.79
N ALA A 58 16.93 -9.65 7.03
CA ALA A 58 16.02 -8.68 6.42
C ALA A 58 16.05 -8.72 4.89
N ILE A 59 17.22 -8.80 4.26
CA ILE A 59 17.35 -8.90 2.80
C ILE A 59 16.79 -10.23 2.29
N SER A 60 17.13 -11.34 2.95
CA SER A 60 16.65 -12.68 2.57
C SER A 60 15.13 -12.79 2.63
N ILE A 61 14.49 -12.21 3.66
CA ILE A 61 13.03 -12.22 3.79
C ILE A 61 12.36 -11.35 2.69
N ILE A 62 12.98 -10.23 2.28
CA ILE A 62 12.49 -9.45 1.12
C ILE A 62 12.50 -10.32 -0.13
N ASP A 63 13.62 -10.98 -0.42
CA ASP A 63 13.76 -11.83 -1.61
C ASP A 63 12.76 -13.00 -1.59
N GLU A 64 12.53 -13.60 -0.42
CA GLU A 64 11.51 -14.64 -0.19
C GLU A 64 10.10 -14.12 -0.47
N CYS A 65 9.71 -12.98 0.10
CA CYS A 65 8.40 -12.36 -0.13
C CYS A 65 8.19 -11.96 -1.61
N ILE A 66 9.25 -11.54 -2.32
CA ILE A 66 9.17 -11.25 -3.76
C ILE A 66 8.90 -12.54 -4.56
N ALA A 67 9.58 -13.63 -4.22
CA ALA A 67 9.36 -14.94 -4.84
C ALA A 67 7.95 -15.47 -4.56
N ASP A 68 7.44 -15.27 -3.35
CA ASP A 68 6.07 -15.61 -2.96
C ASP A 68 5.05 -14.87 -3.82
N MET A 69 5.22 -13.55 -4.00
CA MET A 69 4.33 -12.73 -4.82
C MET A 69 4.32 -13.16 -6.30
N GLN A 70 5.46 -13.59 -6.84
CA GLN A 70 5.53 -14.14 -8.19
C GLN A 70 4.78 -15.47 -8.29
N THR A 71 4.86 -16.31 -7.26
CA THR A 71 4.13 -17.57 -7.18
C THR A 71 2.63 -17.32 -7.12
N ILE A 72 2.18 -16.40 -6.26
CA ILE A 72 0.76 -16.05 -6.09
C ILE A 72 0.19 -15.39 -7.34
N GLY A 73 0.94 -14.50 -8.00
CA GLY A 73 0.48 -13.77 -9.18
C GLY A 73 0.25 -14.63 -10.44
N VAL A 74 0.75 -15.87 -10.46
CA VAL A 74 0.62 -16.80 -11.61
C VAL A 74 -0.48 -17.86 -11.36
N VAL A 75 -1.02 -17.94 -10.15
CA VAL A 75 -2.00 -18.97 -9.78
C VAL A 75 -3.39 -18.55 -10.27
N GLU A 76 -4.02 -19.40 -11.08
CA GLU A 76 -5.44 -19.25 -11.39
C GLU A 76 -6.24 -19.47 -10.10
N MET A 77 -7.00 -18.45 -9.67
CA MET A 77 -7.91 -18.61 -8.54
C MET A 77 -8.97 -19.65 -8.91
N ASP A 78 -9.32 -20.52 -7.97
CA ASP A 78 -10.39 -21.47 -8.20
C ASP A 78 -11.75 -20.77 -8.34
N SER A 79 -12.80 -21.54 -8.68
CA SER A 79 -14.14 -20.98 -8.89
C SER A 79 -14.74 -20.30 -7.67
N ASP A 80 -14.21 -20.56 -6.48
CA ASP A 80 -14.67 -20.01 -5.20
C ASP A 80 -13.79 -18.82 -4.75
N GLY A 81 -12.73 -18.50 -5.50
CA GLY A 81 -11.80 -17.41 -5.20
C GLY A 81 -10.82 -17.74 -4.07
N GLU A 82 -10.70 -19.01 -3.68
CA GLU A 82 -9.76 -19.47 -2.66
C GLU A 82 -8.45 -19.92 -3.31
N LEU A 83 -7.34 -19.69 -2.61
CA LEU A 83 -6.03 -20.21 -3.01
C LEU A 83 -5.86 -21.63 -2.45
N ASP A 84 -5.36 -22.58 -3.26
CA ASP A 84 -5.03 -23.93 -2.77
C ASP A 84 -3.94 -23.84 -1.67
N PRO A 85 -4.17 -24.36 -0.44
CA PRO A 85 -3.18 -24.44 0.64
C PRO A 85 -1.79 -24.95 0.25
N LYS A 86 -1.70 -25.80 -0.78
CA LYS A 86 -0.41 -26.29 -1.28
C LYS A 86 0.38 -25.23 -2.04
N THR A 87 -0.28 -24.26 -2.63
CA THR A 87 0.35 -23.18 -3.41
C THR A 87 1.19 -22.27 -2.53
N TYR A 88 0.79 -22.07 -1.28
CA TYR A 88 1.45 -21.15 -0.36
C TYR A 88 2.10 -21.85 0.85
N ALA A 89 2.20 -23.18 0.84
CA ALA A 89 2.78 -23.96 1.94
C ALA A 89 4.28 -23.70 2.18
N ASP A 90 4.97 -23.14 1.18
CA ASP A 90 6.40 -22.82 1.21
C ASP A 90 6.64 -21.30 1.15
N THR A 91 5.67 -20.49 1.62
CA THR A 91 5.76 -19.02 1.62
C THR A 91 6.16 -18.47 2.97
N PHE A 92 6.80 -17.30 2.98
CA PHE A 92 7.16 -16.57 4.19
C PHE A 92 5.96 -16.36 5.11
N VAL A 93 4.82 -15.94 4.54
CA VAL A 93 3.58 -15.74 5.31
C VAL A 93 3.12 -17.02 5.97
N TRP A 94 3.21 -18.16 5.29
CA TRP A 94 2.79 -19.42 5.85
C TRP A 94 3.63 -19.84 7.06
N ASP A 95 4.93 -19.63 7.01
CA ASP A 95 5.86 -20.06 8.06
C ASP A 95 5.87 -19.12 9.26
N HIS A 96 5.70 -17.81 9.02
CA HIS A 96 5.91 -16.79 10.05
C HIS A 96 4.64 -16.15 10.59
N PHE A 97 3.49 -16.26 9.92
CA PHE A 97 2.23 -15.71 10.43
C PHE A 97 1.37 -16.79 11.12
N PRO A 98 0.47 -16.39 12.03
CA PRO A 98 -0.35 -17.30 12.82
C PRO A 98 -1.08 -18.36 11.97
N PRO A 99 -0.80 -19.67 12.15
CA PRO A 99 -1.35 -20.71 11.28
C PRO A 99 -2.88 -20.83 11.30
N ARG A 100 -3.51 -20.47 12.42
CA ARG A 100 -4.96 -20.57 12.60
C ARG A 100 -5.75 -19.56 11.77
N LEU A 101 -5.10 -18.48 11.32
CA LEU A 101 -5.72 -17.38 10.58
C LEU A 101 -5.41 -17.43 9.08
N ARG A 102 -4.81 -18.53 8.59
CA ARG A 102 -4.41 -18.70 7.18
C ARG A 102 -5.54 -18.58 6.17
N ALA A 103 -6.78 -18.88 6.58
CA ALA A 103 -7.95 -18.69 5.72
C ALA A 103 -8.23 -17.20 5.40
N SER A 104 -7.67 -16.28 6.19
CA SER A 104 -7.80 -14.83 6.00
C SER A 104 -6.65 -14.21 5.20
N TYR A 105 -5.65 -15.00 4.77
CA TYR A 105 -4.50 -14.49 4.03
C TYR A 105 -4.75 -14.56 2.52
N ASP A 106 -5.29 -13.47 1.98
CA ASP A 106 -5.55 -13.30 0.55
C ASP A 106 -4.33 -12.67 -0.17
N PRO A 107 -4.31 -12.59 -1.52
CA PRO A 107 -3.21 -11.95 -2.24
C PRO A 107 -2.89 -10.51 -1.79
N GLN A 108 -3.88 -9.76 -1.30
CA GLN A 108 -3.67 -8.41 -0.79
C GLN A 108 -2.89 -8.45 0.53
N PHE A 109 -3.18 -9.40 1.42
CA PHE A 109 -2.42 -9.63 2.64
C PHE A 109 -0.94 -9.86 2.35
N PHE A 110 -0.61 -10.73 1.40
CA PHE A 110 0.78 -10.98 0.98
C PHE A 110 1.47 -9.71 0.45
N ALA A 111 0.78 -8.92 -0.39
CA ALA A 111 1.30 -7.65 -0.87
C ALA A 111 1.57 -6.65 0.27
N LYS A 112 0.68 -6.60 1.28
CA LYS A 112 0.88 -5.78 2.47
C LYS A 112 2.05 -6.26 3.33
N VAL A 113 2.22 -7.58 3.49
CA VAL A 113 3.38 -8.15 4.19
C VAL A 113 4.67 -7.75 3.48
N LEU A 114 4.76 -7.91 2.15
CA LEU A 114 5.96 -7.52 1.39
C LEU A 114 6.35 -6.06 1.63
N VAL A 115 5.42 -5.11 1.52
CA VAL A 115 5.75 -3.68 1.75
C VAL A 115 6.12 -3.40 3.22
N CYS A 116 5.54 -4.14 4.17
CA CYS A 116 5.92 -4.05 5.58
C CYS A 116 7.33 -4.58 5.82
N VAL A 117 7.72 -5.71 5.20
CA VAL A 117 9.08 -6.23 5.26
C VAL A 117 10.07 -5.18 4.72
N VAL A 118 9.77 -4.58 3.56
CA VAL A 118 10.63 -3.54 2.98
C VAL A 118 10.78 -2.35 3.93
N LYS A 119 9.67 -1.91 4.55
CA LYS A 119 9.70 -0.83 5.55
C LYS A 119 10.52 -1.21 6.79
N VAL A 120 10.28 -2.38 7.39
CA VAL A 120 11.01 -2.85 8.58
C VAL A 120 12.51 -2.92 8.28
N SER A 121 12.89 -3.46 7.13
CA SER A 121 14.28 -3.51 6.69
C SER A 121 14.89 -2.11 6.52
N HIS A 122 14.13 -1.15 6.00
CA HIS A 122 14.55 0.26 5.96
C HIS A 122 14.72 0.84 7.38
N ASP A 123 13.78 0.56 8.27
CA ASP A 123 13.78 1.06 9.64
C ASP A 123 14.96 0.49 10.47
N LEU A 124 15.39 -0.74 10.19
CA LEU A 124 16.63 -1.31 10.74
C LEU A 124 17.89 -0.55 10.27
N ALA A 125 17.85 0.04 9.08
CA ALA A 125 18.94 0.83 8.49
C ALA A 125 18.84 2.35 8.80
N ASN A 126 17.81 2.79 9.52
CA ASN A 126 17.51 4.21 9.74
C ASN A 126 17.73 4.62 11.21
N PRO A 127 18.61 5.59 11.50
CA PRO A 127 18.85 6.07 12.87
C PRO A 127 17.70 6.87 13.49
N ALA A 128 16.72 7.28 12.68
CA ALA A 128 15.52 7.95 13.16
C ALA A 128 14.30 7.01 13.28
N ALA A 129 14.49 5.71 13.02
CA ALA A 129 13.40 4.75 13.12
C ALA A 129 13.00 4.51 14.58
N GLY A 130 11.70 4.26 14.77
CA GLY A 130 11.17 3.73 16.01
C GLY A 130 11.06 2.21 15.97
N ARG A 131 10.38 1.69 16.99
CA ARG A 131 9.95 0.29 17.06
C ARG A 131 8.79 0.02 16.09
N PRO A 132 8.46 -1.27 15.82
CA PRO A 132 7.36 -1.65 14.95
C PRO A 132 6.08 -0.84 15.18
N ALA A 133 5.43 -0.47 14.08
CA ALA A 133 4.27 0.39 14.11
C ALA A 133 2.95 -0.37 14.29
N CYS A 134 2.92 -1.67 13.98
CA CYS A 134 1.73 -2.51 14.01
C CYS A 134 2.11 -4.00 14.20
N ILE A 135 1.11 -4.85 14.43
CA ILE A 135 1.28 -6.30 14.69
C ILE A 135 2.01 -7.00 13.55
N ALA A 136 1.68 -6.66 12.30
CA ALA A 136 2.36 -7.25 11.15
C ALA A 136 3.86 -6.95 11.16
N GLU A 137 4.26 -5.73 11.53
CA GLU A 137 5.67 -5.36 11.65
C GLU A 137 6.36 -6.07 12.82
N GLU A 138 5.69 -6.30 13.95
CA GLU A 138 6.25 -7.09 15.07
C GLU A 138 6.51 -8.54 14.69
N ILE A 139 5.55 -9.18 14.00
CA ILE A 139 5.72 -10.54 13.48
C ILE A 139 6.91 -10.62 12.53
N ILE A 140 7.06 -9.62 11.65
CA ILE A 140 8.19 -9.53 10.72
C ILE A 140 9.53 -9.34 11.45
N VAL A 141 9.58 -8.46 12.44
CA VAL A 141 10.80 -8.27 13.25
C VAL A 141 11.17 -9.56 13.98
N ASN A 142 10.21 -10.26 14.58
CA ASN A 142 10.45 -11.56 15.20
C ASN A 142 10.97 -12.60 14.19
N ALA A 143 10.45 -12.61 12.95
CA ALA A 143 10.97 -13.47 11.89
C ALA A 143 12.43 -13.12 11.54
N ILE A 144 12.77 -11.82 11.46
CA ILE A 144 14.14 -11.34 11.25
C ILE A 144 15.06 -11.80 12.39
N CYS A 145 14.65 -11.67 13.65
CA CYS A 145 15.42 -12.15 14.81
C CYS A 145 15.73 -13.65 14.67
N LYS A 146 14.71 -14.47 14.42
CA LYS A 146 14.86 -15.92 14.23
C LYS A 146 15.78 -16.29 13.07
N TYR A 147 15.68 -15.59 11.94
CA TYR A 147 16.58 -15.79 10.81
C TYR A 147 18.02 -15.39 11.15
N ALA A 148 18.21 -14.25 11.84
CA ALA A 148 19.53 -13.80 12.27
C ALA A 148 20.19 -14.82 13.22
N TYR A 149 19.44 -15.38 14.17
CA TYR A 149 19.90 -16.44 15.06
C TYR A 149 20.29 -17.71 14.31
N ALA A 150 19.46 -18.17 13.37
CA ALA A 150 19.77 -19.31 12.54
C ALA A 150 21.05 -19.10 11.70
N LEU A 151 21.26 -17.89 11.19
CA LEU A 151 22.46 -17.49 10.45
C LEU A 151 23.72 -17.48 11.36
N MET A 152 23.60 -17.02 12.60
CA MET A 152 24.69 -17.06 13.59
C MET A 152 25.04 -18.50 13.98
N ASP A 153 24.03 -19.35 14.21
CA ASP A 153 24.19 -20.78 14.47
C ASP A 153 24.87 -21.50 13.30
N GLU A 154 24.46 -21.21 12.06
CA GLU A 154 25.07 -21.75 10.85
C GLU A 154 26.54 -21.33 10.71
N ALA A 155 26.85 -20.07 11.04
CA ALA A 155 28.21 -19.57 11.10
C ALA A 155 29.02 -20.18 12.27
N GLY A 156 28.37 -20.82 13.25
CA GLY A 156 28.98 -21.35 14.45
C GLY A 156 29.53 -20.25 15.36
N LEU A 157 28.77 -19.17 15.51
CA LEU A 157 29.08 -18.02 16.37
C LEU A 157 28.12 -17.98 17.54
N ASP A 158 28.65 -17.83 18.75
CA ASP A 158 27.86 -17.60 19.96
C ASP A 158 27.53 -16.10 20.09
N TYR A 159 26.39 -15.80 20.70
CA TYR A 159 25.92 -14.46 21.03
C TYR A 159 25.05 -14.53 22.28
N ASP A 160 25.06 -13.47 23.09
CA ASP A 160 24.31 -13.40 24.36
C ASP A 160 23.13 -12.40 24.31
N GLU A 161 23.06 -11.58 23.26
CA GLU A 161 22.04 -10.54 23.12
C GLU A 161 20.68 -11.09 22.69
N ASP A 162 19.62 -10.57 23.30
CA ASP A 162 18.23 -10.84 22.97
C ASP A 162 17.68 -9.73 22.07
N LEU A 163 17.65 -9.97 20.76
CA LEU A 163 17.16 -9.01 19.77
C LEU A 163 15.69 -8.65 19.97
N GLU A 164 14.86 -9.60 20.40
CA GLU A 164 13.44 -9.39 20.65
C GLU A 164 13.25 -8.34 21.76
N GLU A 165 13.99 -8.44 22.87
CA GLU A 165 13.96 -7.44 23.95
C GLU A 165 14.37 -6.03 23.45
N LEU A 166 15.32 -5.97 22.53
CA LEU A 166 15.83 -4.71 21.98
C LEU A 166 14.88 -4.08 20.94
N LEU A 167 14.25 -4.88 20.09
CA LEU A 167 13.52 -4.42 18.90
C LEU A 167 12.00 -4.36 19.07
N LEU A 168 11.42 -5.20 19.94
CA LEU A 168 9.96 -5.30 20.11
C LEU A 168 9.51 -4.54 21.36
N ASP A 169 8.30 -3.95 21.29
CA ASP A 169 7.70 -3.26 22.44
C ASP A 169 7.22 -4.24 23.52
N ASP A 170 6.60 -5.34 23.08
CA ASP A 170 6.24 -6.48 23.91
C ASP A 170 6.16 -7.78 23.07
N GLY A 171 5.73 -8.88 23.69
CA GLY A 171 5.52 -10.18 23.05
C GLY A 171 4.05 -10.57 22.91
N ASP A 172 3.11 -9.63 22.98
CA ASP A 172 1.68 -9.97 23.01
C ASP A 172 1.21 -10.64 21.71
N PHE A 173 1.81 -10.28 20.58
CA PHE A 173 1.53 -10.91 19.29
C PHE A 173 1.84 -12.42 19.28
N GLU A 174 2.73 -12.93 20.16
CA GLU A 174 3.04 -14.36 20.26
C GLU A 174 1.81 -15.19 20.65
N LEU A 175 0.87 -14.60 21.38
CA LEU A 175 -0.38 -15.25 21.77
C LEU A 175 -1.24 -15.61 20.57
N LEU A 176 -1.07 -14.94 19.43
CA LEU A 176 -1.74 -15.30 18.17
C LEU A 176 -1.33 -16.69 17.66
N PHE A 177 -0.14 -17.18 18.03
CA PHE A 177 0.37 -18.49 17.65
C PHE A 177 -0.04 -19.60 18.63
N SER A 178 -0.53 -19.25 19.82
CA SER A 178 -0.93 -20.21 20.84
C SER A 178 -2.29 -20.85 20.52
N LYS A 179 -2.34 -22.19 20.51
CA LYS A 179 -3.60 -22.94 20.33
C LYS A 179 -4.56 -22.75 21.50
N ASP A 180 -4.05 -22.43 22.69
CA ASP A 180 -4.87 -22.26 23.90
C ASP A 180 -5.60 -20.90 23.92
N MET A 181 -5.26 -20.02 22.97
CA MET A 181 -5.80 -18.66 22.84
C MET A 181 -6.79 -18.54 21.67
N ASP A 182 -7.25 -19.67 21.12
CA ASP A 182 -8.25 -19.70 20.05
C ASP A 182 -9.58 -19.05 20.48
N GLY A 183 -10.13 -18.19 19.62
CA GLY A 183 -11.33 -17.40 19.88
C GLY A 183 -11.15 -16.19 20.82
N LEU A 184 -9.92 -15.87 21.25
CA LEU A 184 -9.67 -14.70 22.10
C LEU A 184 -9.82 -13.38 21.33
N GLU A 185 -9.47 -13.35 20.05
CA GLU A 185 -9.69 -12.23 19.11
C GLU A 185 -11.17 -11.82 19.04
N GLU A 186 -12.09 -12.79 19.25
CA GLU A 186 -13.54 -12.56 19.23
C GLU A 186 -14.13 -12.17 20.60
N ASP A 187 -13.31 -12.17 21.68
CA ASP A 187 -13.74 -11.84 23.04
C ASP A 187 -12.98 -10.62 23.62
N PRO A 188 -13.43 -9.39 23.28
CA PRO A 188 -12.84 -8.16 23.81
C PRO A 188 -12.89 -8.04 25.35
N ALA A 189 -13.82 -8.74 26.01
CA ALA A 189 -13.93 -8.69 27.46
C ALA A 189 -12.81 -9.51 28.12
N LYS A 190 -12.51 -10.69 27.57
CA LYS A 190 -11.40 -11.53 28.02
C LYS A 190 -10.04 -10.89 27.71
N GLN A 191 -9.86 -10.28 26.53
CA GLN A 191 -8.66 -9.50 26.21
C GLN A 191 -8.41 -8.37 27.22
N ARG A 192 -9.41 -7.54 27.51
CA ARG A 192 -9.30 -6.50 28.55
C ARG A 192 -8.97 -7.06 29.93
N SER A 193 -9.52 -8.22 30.30
CA SER A 193 -9.24 -8.84 31.60
C SER A 193 -7.80 -9.32 31.75
N LEU A 194 -7.13 -9.60 30.63
CA LEU A 194 -5.73 -10.00 30.55
C LEU A 194 -4.79 -8.82 30.28
N GLY A 195 -5.34 -7.62 30.03
CA GLY A 195 -4.54 -6.44 29.68
C GLY A 195 -3.98 -6.45 28.27
N MET A 196 -4.56 -7.24 27.36
CA MET A 196 -4.06 -7.49 26.01
C MET A 196 -4.90 -6.77 24.95
N TRP A 197 -4.32 -6.58 23.76
CA TRP A 197 -5.02 -6.11 22.57
C TRP A 197 -4.68 -6.99 21.35
N LEU A 198 -5.60 -7.87 20.96
CA LEU A 198 -5.48 -8.74 19.79
C LEU A 198 -6.62 -8.42 18.81
N PRO A 199 -6.42 -7.45 17.91
CA PRO A 199 -7.41 -7.05 16.92
C PRO A 199 -7.53 -8.12 15.81
N PRO A 200 -8.62 -8.07 15.02
CA PRO A 200 -8.81 -9.00 13.91
C PRO A 200 -7.75 -8.77 12.80
N VAL A 201 -7.60 -9.73 11.88
CA VAL A 201 -6.53 -9.75 10.87
C VAL A 201 -6.51 -8.48 10.02
N GLU A 202 -7.69 -7.95 9.68
CA GLU A 202 -7.86 -6.71 8.92
C GLU A 202 -7.22 -5.48 9.57
N ASP A 203 -6.99 -5.52 10.89
CA ASP A 203 -6.43 -4.42 11.68
C ASP A 203 -4.94 -4.64 12.01
N TRP A 204 -4.31 -5.73 11.56
CA TRP A 204 -2.89 -6.00 11.88
C TRP A 204 -1.91 -5.02 11.25
N PHE A 205 -2.34 -4.29 10.23
CA PHE A 205 -1.57 -3.22 9.58
C PHE A 205 -1.96 -1.84 10.11
N THR A 206 -2.89 -1.75 11.05
CA THR A 206 -3.28 -0.49 11.68
C THR A 206 -2.19 -0.06 12.66
N PRO A 207 -1.73 1.19 12.61
CA PRO A 207 -0.77 1.70 13.59
C PRO A 207 -1.29 1.56 15.02
N PHE A 208 -0.43 1.16 15.97
CA PHE A 208 -0.79 1.06 17.39
C PHE A 208 -1.28 2.40 17.98
N ASN A 209 -0.75 3.51 17.49
CA ASN A 209 -1.08 4.86 17.92
C ASN A 209 -0.83 5.88 16.79
N SER A 210 -1.08 7.17 17.06
CA SER A 210 -0.98 8.23 16.05
C SER A 210 0.45 8.65 15.68
N ASP A 211 1.43 8.32 16.52
CA ASP A 211 2.85 8.64 16.33
C ASP A 211 3.61 7.55 15.57
N ARG A 212 3.09 6.32 15.54
CA ARG A 212 3.60 5.24 14.70
C ARG A 212 3.10 5.40 13.26
N VAL A 213 4.00 5.17 12.31
CA VAL A 213 3.73 5.27 10.87
C VAL A 213 3.94 3.90 10.26
N VAL A 214 2.92 3.40 9.56
CA VAL A 214 2.97 2.19 8.73
C VAL A 214 3.18 2.57 7.27
N HIS A 215 3.54 1.60 6.42
CA HIS A 215 3.66 1.87 4.99
C HIS A 215 2.28 2.26 4.38
N PRO A 216 2.17 3.32 3.55
CA PRO A 216 0.87 3.77 3.01
C PRO A 216 0.06 2.69 2.30
N TYR A 217 0.72 1.79 1.56
CA TYR A 217 0.04 0.67 0.91
C TYR A 217 -0.58 -0.34 1.90
N ALA A 218 0.00 -0.46 3.10
CA ALA A 218 -0.49 -1.37 4.14
C ALA A 218 -1.60 -0.73 4.98
N GLU A 219 -1.71 0.60 5.00
CA GLU A 219 -2.64 1.33 5.84
C GLU A 219 -4.11 0.99 5.51
N THR A 220 -4.82 0.45 6.50
CA THR A 220 -6.17 -0.12 6.38
C THR A 220 -7.29 0.88 6.67
N SER A 221 -6.99 1.99 7.35
CA SER A 221 -8.02 2.82 8.00
C SER A 221 -7.81 4.33 7.89
N ALA A 222 -6.95 4.81 6.98
CA ALA A 222 -6.73 6.26 6.81
C ALA A 222 -7.99 6.95 6.28
N THR A 223 -8.80 7.48 7.19
CA THR A 223 -9.91 8.40 6.88
C THR A 223 -9.45 9.86 6.79
N THR A 224 -8.20 10.13 7.17
CA THR A 224 -7.56 11.45 7.12
C THR A 224 -6.27 11.32 6.32
N PRO A 225 -6.06 12.13 5.26
CA PRO A 225 -4.80 12.15 4.54
C PRO A 225 -3.65 12.45 5.50
N ARG A 226 -2.63 11.61 5.55
CA ARG A 226 -1.44 11.80 6.37
C ARG A 226 -0.29 12.30 5.50
N VAL A 227 0.72 12.92 6.12
CA VAL A 227 1.84 13.60 5.44
C VAL A 227 2.65 12.69 4.51
N HIS A 228 2.56 11.37 4.68
CA HIS A 228 3.18 10.37 3.80
C HIS A 228 2.33 9.99 2.57
N ASP A 229 1.10 10.49 2.45
CA ASP A 229 0.31 10.45 1.23
C ASP A 229 0.91 11.48 0.26
N LEU A 230 1.80 11.00 -0.60
CA LEU A 230 2.66 11.69 -1.59
C LEU A 230 2.08 12.91 -2.33
N PHE A 231 0.78 13.17 -2.25
CA PHE A 231 0.09 14.31 -2.83
C PHE A 231 0.50 15.67 -2.25
N HIS A 232 0.90 15.77 -0.98
CA HIS A 232 1.32 17.07 -0.43
C HIS A 232 2.75 17.49 -0.81
N LEU A 233 3.60 16.57 -1.30
CA LEU A 233 4.93 16.88 -1.84
C LEU A 233 4.89 17.40 -3.28
N LEU A 234 3.80 17.16 -4.01
CA LEU A 234 3.60 17.66 -5.38
C LEU A 234 3.26 19.17 -5.46
N ASP A 235 3.08 19.83 -4.32
CA ASP A 235 2.78 21.27 -4.24
C ASP A 235 4.00 22.13 -3.85
N SER A 236 5.19 21.53 -3.70
CA SER A 236 6.42 22.32 -3.57
C SER A 236 6.95 22.74 -4.94
N ASP A 237 7.15 24.05 -5.12
CA ASP A 237 7.69 24.63 -6.36
C ASP A 237 9.07 24.04 -6.73
N GLU A 238 9.84 23.59 -5.74
CA GLU A 238 11.16 22.99 -5.91
C GLU A 238 11.11 21.57 -6.49
N LEU A 239 10.14 20.73 -6.09
CA LEU A 239 9.94 19.41 -6.71
C LEU A 239 9.26 19.50 -8.08
N ARG A 240 8.37 20.48 -8.31
CA ARG A 240 7.88 20.78 -9.67
C ARG A 240 8.99 21.17 -10.63
N ALA A 241 10.00 21.89 -10.14
CA ALA A 241 11.17 22.26 -10.92
C ALA A 241 12.16 21.10 -11.16
N LEU A 242 12.14 20.06 -10.31
CA LEU A 242 13.00 18.86 -10.40
C LEU A 242 12.32 17.66 -11.07
N ALA A 243 11.00 17.65 -11.16
CA ALA A 243 10.25 16.67 -11.92
C ALA A 243 10.68 16.78 -13.38
N ARG A 244 11.50 15.82 -13.84
CA ARG A 244 11.65 15.58 -15.26
C ARG A 244 10.27 15.19 -15.77
N GLU A 245 9.82 15.82 -16.86
CA GLU A 245 8.75 15.22 -17.66
C GLU A 245 9.13 13.74 -17.83
N PRO A 246 8.28 12.80 -17.36
CA PRO A 246 8.60 11.40 -17.51
C PRO A 246 8.90 11.19 -18.99
N ASP A 247 10.07 10.65 -19.30
CA ASP A 247 10.37 10.19 -20.64
C ASP A 247 9.39 9.04 -20.87
N VAL A 248 8.27 9.36 -21.51
CA VAL A 248 7.15 8.46 -21.70
C VAL A 248 7.64 7.36 -22.64
N VAL A 249 8.17 6.27 -22.05
CA VAL A 249 8.50 5.03 -22.75
C VAL A 249 7.19 4.28 -23.01
N ASP A 250 6.39 4.88 -23.87
CA ASP A 250 5.33 4.30 -24.69
C ASP A 250 4.57 5.49 -25.26
N ALA A 251 4.89 5.91 -26.49
CA ALA A 251 4.03 6.86 -27.18
C ALA A 251 2.60 6.31 -27.07
N PRO A 252 1.69 7.00 -26.39
CA PRO A 252 0.43 6.40 -25.99
C PRO A 252 -0.30 6.00 -27.27
N ALA A 253 -0.79 4.76 -27.31
CA ALA A 253 -1.51 4.27 -28.46
C ALA A 253 -2.63 5.28 -28.82
N PRO A 254 -2.88 5.54 -30.11
CA PRO A 254 -3.94 6.44 -30.52
C PRO A 254 -5.28 5.90 -29.99
N ILE A 255 -6.15 6.78 -29.52
CA ILE A 255 -7.49 6.43 -29.06
C ILE A 255 -8.25 5.80 -30.23
N THR A 256 -8.60 4.51 -30.10
CA THR A 256 -9.33 3.79 -31.13
C THR A 256 -10.81 3.75 -30.82
N GLY A 257 -11.57 4.66 -31.43
CA GLY A 257 -13.02 4.61 -31.46
C GLY A 257 -13.71 5.31 -30.28
N LEU A 258 -14.71 6.13 -30.62
CA LEU A 258 -15.69 6.71 -29.71
C LEU A 258 -17.15 6.31 -30.05
N PRO A 259 -17.43 5.15 -30.69
CA PRO A 259 -18.77 4.83 -31.11
C PRO A 259 -19.73 4.79 -29.89
N PRO A 260 -20.98 5.22 -30.06
CA PRO A 260 -21.95 5.23 -28.97
C PRO A 260 -22.23 3.80 -28.52
N ILE A 261 -22.39 3.59 -27.21
CA ILE A 261 -22.68 2.27 -26.62
C ILE A 261 -24.05 1.72 -27.06
N SER A 262 -24.95 2.59 -27.52
CA SER A 262 -26.30 2.21 -27.98
C SER A 262 -26.83 3.16 -29.06
N GLU A 263 -27.90 2.74 -29.74
CA GLU A 263 -28.67 3.62 -30.65
C GLU A 263 -29.27 4.82 -29.90
N VAL A 264 -29.60 4.67 -28.62
CA VAL A 264 -30.13 5.77 -27.78
C VAL A 264 -29.09 6.88 -27.63
N VAL A 265 -27.83 6.53 -27.30
CA VAL A 265 -26.75 7.52 -27.21
C VAL A 265 -26.46 8.13 -28.58
N SER A 266 -26.47 7.33 -29.65
CA SER A 266 -26.28 7.84 -31.02
C SER A 266 -27.31 8.92 -31.38
N LEU A 267 -28.60 8.61 -31.19
CA LEU A 267 -29.69 9.55 -31.47
C LEU A 267 -29.65 10.76 -30.54
N ALA A 268 -29.31 10.56 -29.26
CA ALA A 268 -29.18 11.65 -28.29
C ALA A 268 -28.05 12.61 -28.65
N ARG A 269 -26.88 12.10 -29.08
CA ARG A 269 -25.77 12.92 -29.60
C ARG A 269 -26.20 13.75 -30.81
N GLN A 270 -26.90 13.13 -31.77
CA GLN A 270 -27.44 13.83 -32.95
C GLN A 270 -28.48 14.88 -32.60
N ALA A 271 -29.27 14.67 -31.55
CA ALA A 271 -30.27 15.63 -31.08
C ALA A 271 -29.66 16.80 -30.27
N THR A 272 -28.42 16.66 -29.80
CA THR A 272 -27.77 17.64 -28.90
C THR A 272 -27.07 18.79 -29.66
N ILE A 273 -27.45 19.06 -30.91
CA ILE A 273 -26.82 20.07 -31.76
C ILE A 273 -27.24 21.49 -31.35
N GLY A 274 -26.25 22.37 -31.10
CA GLY A 274 -26.42 23.82 -31.28
C GLY A 274 -25.96 24.73 -30.15
N ASP A 275 -25.43 24.20 -29.05
CA ASP A 275 -24.86 25.01 -27.96
C ASP A 275 -23.34 24.98 -28.03
N ALA A 276 -22.69 26.13 -28.29
CA ALA A 276 -21.23 26.24 -28.37
C ALA A 276 -20.54 25.96 -27.01
N GLU A 277 -21.29 26.01 -25.92
CA GLU A 277 -20.80 25.72 -24.57
C GLU A 277 -20.96 24.25 -24.17
N THR A 278 -21.63 23.43 -25.00
CA THR A 278 -21.87 22.01 -24.71
C THR A 278 -21.00 21.14 -25.61
N TRP A 279 -20.13 20.33 -25.00
CA TRP A 279 -19.40 19.30 -25.71
C TRP A 279 -20.28 18.09 -26.00
N VAL A 280 -20.13 17.55 -27.21
CA VAL A 280 -20.75 16.33 -27.70
C VAL A 280 -19.66 15.52 -28.39
N ALA A 281 -19.61 14.22 -28.16
CA ALA A 281 -18.58 13.38 -28.76
C ALA A 281 -18.68 13.34 -30.29
N ASP A 282 -17.56 13.50 -30.98
CA ASP A 282 -17.42 13.20 -32.41
C ASP A 282 -16.95 11.74 -32.60
N ASP A 283 -17.88 10.90 -33.06
CA ASP A 283 -17.65 9.47 -33.30
C ASP A 283 -16.65 9.20 -34.44
N SER A 284 -16.43 10.20 -35.31
CA SER A 284 -15.57 10.10 -36.50
C SER A 284 -14.12 10.49 -36.25
N ASP A 285 -13.86 11.26 -35.19
CA ASP A 285 -12.53 11.70 -34.79
C ASP A 285 -12.38 11.64 -33.25
N ALA A 286 -12.03 10.45 -32.77
CA ALA A 286 -11.98 10.17 -31.34
C ALA A 286 -10.91 11.01 -30.61
N GLU A 287 -9.76 11.26 -31.25
CA GLU A 287 -8.68 12.05 -30.67
C GLU A 287 -9.04 13.54 -30.57
N TYR A 288 -9.64 14.09 -31.63
CA TYR A 288 -10.13 15.47 -31.60
C TYR A 288 -11.24 15.64 -30.55
N SER A 289 -12.22 14.74 -30.57
CA SER A 289 -13.36 14.73 -29.63
C SER A 289 -12.89 14.70 -28.19
N TYR A 290 -11.93 13.82 -27.89
CA TYR A 290 -11.31 13.70 -26.58
C TYR A 290 -10.54 14.96 -26.17
N SER A 291 -9.74 15.52 -27.07
CA SER A 291 -9.00 16.76 -26.80
C SER A 291 -9.94 17.92 -26.49
N ALA A 292 -11.04 18.06 -27.25
CA ALA A 292 -12.06 19.08 -27.04
C ALA A 292 -12.77 18.91 -25.68
N LEU A 293 -12.97 17.68 -25.21
CA LEU A 293 -13.53 17.40 -23.89
C LEU A 293 -12.59 17.89 -22.77
N ILE A 294 -11.30 17.63 -22.91
CA ILE A 294 -10.31 18.11 -21.94
C ILE A 294 -10.32 19.64 -21.89
N GLU A 295 -10.29 20.31 -23.03
CA GLU A 295 -10.36 21.78 -23.09
C GLU A 295 -11.63 22.33 -22.44
N VAL A 296 -12.80 21.74 -22.74
CA VAL A 296 -14.07 22.23 -22.17
C VAL A 296 -14.16 21.96 -20.66
N SER A 297 -13.54 20.88 -20.18
CA SER A 297 -13.49 20.54 -18.75
C SER A 297 -12.58 21.48 -17.95
N GLN A 298 -11.58 22.09 -18.59
CA GLN A 298 -10.72 23.07 -17.94
C GLN A 298 -11.43 24.41 -17.68
N VAL A 299 -12.52 24.69 -18.40
CA VAL A 299 -13.36 25.88 -18.15
C VAL A 299 -13.99 25.82 -16.76
N ALA A 300 -14.40 24.63 -16.31
CA ALA A 300 -14.90 24.39 -14.97
C ALA A 300 -14.70 22.92 -14.59
N ASN A 301 -14.14 22.66 -13.39
CA ASN A 301 -13.99 21.33 -12.79
C ASN A 301 -15.33 20.69 -12.36
N SER A 302 -16.44 21.18 -12.91
CA SER A 302 -17.80 20.73 -12.62
C SER A 302 -18.73 21.11 -13.76
N GLY A 303 -19.82 20.36 -13.91
CA GLY A 303 -20.77 20.65 -14.96
C GLY A 303 -21.94 19.68 -15.00
N TRP A 304 -22.66 19.74 -16.11
CA TRP A 304 -23.79 18.87 -16.39
C TRP A 304 -23.33 17.74 -17.31
N LEU A 305 -23.44 16.51 -16.82
CA LEU A 305 -23.16 15.32 -17.61
C LEU A 305 -24.47 14.65 -18.02
N THR A 306 -24.62 14.40 -19.32
CA THR A 306 -25.73 13.62 -19.87
C THR A 306 -25.17 12.31 -20.40
N TRP A 307 -25.65 11.17 -19.92
CA TRP A 307 -25.06 9.86 -20.20
C TRP A 307 -26.07 8.71 -20.04
N GLU A 308 -25.78 7.55 -20.62
CA GLU A 308 -26.56 6.32 -20.47
C GLU A 308 -25.90 5.39 -19.44
N PRO A 309 -26.56 5.07 -18.30
CA PRO A 309 -25.94 4.27 -17.23
C PRO A 309 -25.52 2.85 -17.61
N HIS A 310 -26.31 2.19 -18.45
CA HIS A 310 -26.00 0.89 -19.05
C HIS A 310 -26.81 0.75 -20.33
N GLU A 311 -26.40 -0.15 -21.22
CA GLU A 311 -27.14 -0.43 -22.45
C GLU A 311 -28.62 -0.73 -22.16
N SER A 312 -29.54 -0.05 -22.84
CA SER A 312 -31.00 -0.11 -22.66
C SER A 312 -31.59 0.74 -21.52
N ALA A 313 -30.79 1.60 -20.88
CA ALA A 313 -31.31 2.59 -19.94
C ALA A 313 -31.76 3.87 -20.65
N ASP A 314 -32.65 4.62 -20.00
CA ASP A 314 -32.90 6.00 -20.43
C ASP A 314 -31.68 6.87 -20.13
N VAL A 315 -31.44 7.87 -20.97
CA VAL A 315 -30.36 8.85 -20.77
C VAL A 315 -30.67 9.68 -19.52
N VAL A 316 -29.68 9.80 -18.63
CA VAL A 316 -29.79 10.55 -17.38
C VAL A 316 -28.92 11.79 -17.44
N ARG A 317 -29.45 12.92 -16.95
CA ARG A 317 -28.68 14.12 -16.66
C ARG A 317 -28.30 14.13 -15.18
N SER A 318 -27.03 14.25 -14.89
CA SER A 318 -26.49 14.28 -13.53
C SER A 318 -25.84 15.64 -13.23
N ASP A 319 -26.13 16.20 -12.06
CA ASP A 319 -25.30 17.24 -11.42
C ASP A 319 -24.03 16.55 -10.96
N ALA A 320 -22.93 16.77 -11.68
CA ALA A 320 -21.68 16.08 -11.43
C ALA A 320 -20.54 17.09 -11.23
N VAL A 321 -19.77 16.88 -10.18
CA VAL A 321 -18.41 17.41 -10.12
C VAL A 321 -17.59 16.50 -11.01
N VAL A 322 -17.50 16.88 -12.29
CA VAL A 322 -16.77 16.09 -13.27
C VAL A 322 -15.31 16.49 -13.22
N ARG A 323 -14.50 15.66 -12.56
CA ARG A 323 -13.06 15.68 -12.75
C ARG A 323 -12.75 14.69 -13.86
N PHE A 324 -12.65 15.15 -15.10
CA PHE A 324 -12.21 14.30 -16.21
C PHE A 324 -10.74 13.89 -16.01
N ALA A 325 -10.52 12.88 -15.16
CA ALA A 325 -9.33 12.08 -15.17
C ALA A 325 -9.55 11.03 -16.26
N THR A 326 -9.05 11.35 -17.44
CA THR A 326 -9.22 10.48 -18.58
C THR A 326 -8.13 9.43 -18.60
N HIS A 327 -8.52 8.18 -18.45
CA HIS A 327 -7.62 7.05 -18.56
C HIS A 327 -7.65 6.53 -20.00
N ARG A 328 -6.47 6.45 -20.65
CA ARG A 328 -6.34 5.77 -21.95
C ARG A 328 -6.53 4.25 -21.82
N HIS A 329 -6.25 3.69 -20.64
CA HIS A 329 -6.37 2.25 -20.33
C HIS A 329 -6.83 2.03 -18.88
N TYR A 330 -8.13 2.00 -18.60
CA TYR A 330 -8.65 1.61 -17.27
C TYR A 330 -10.19 1.38 -17.23
N PRO A 331 -10.73 0.33 -16.57
CA PRO A 331 -10.13 -0.98 -16.28
C PRO A 331 -10.73 -2.08 -17.18
N VAL A 332 -9.85 -2.86 -17.82
CA VAL A 332 -10.14 -4.11 -18.57
C VAL A 332 -11.18 -3.98 -19.71
N GLY A 333 -10.70 -3.67 -20.92
CA GLY A 333 -11.53 -3.61 -22.13
C GLY A 333 -10.73 -3.14 -23.36
N ALA A 334 -11.41 -2.98 -24.50
CA ALA A 334 -10.81 -2.33 -25.66
C ALA A 334 -10.35 -0.90 -25.31
N ASP A 335 -9.31 -0.39 -25.98
CA ASP A 335 -8.71 0.93 -25.77
C ASP A 335 -9.71 2.06 -26.05
N GLN A 336 -10.57 2.34 -25.08
CA GLN A 336 -11.57 3.40 -25.12
C GLN A 336 -11.35 4.38 -23.96
N PRO A 337 -11.61 5.68 -24.17
CA PRO A 337 -11.43 6.69 -23.14
C PRO A 337 -12.57 6.66 -22.11
N TRP A 338 -12.23 6.99 -20.85
CA TRP A 338 -13.16 7.04 -19.72
C TRP A 338 -13.18 8.42 -19.06
N ALA A 339 -14.26 8.72 -18.35
CA ALA A 339 -14.40 9.88 -17.48
C ALA A 339 -14.58 9.42 -16.03
N GLU A 340 -13.73 9.90 -15.12
CA GLU A 340 -14.01 9.84 -13.68
C GLU A 340 -15.03 10.93 -13.32
N VAL A 341 -16.09 10.58 -12.59
CA VAL A 341 -17.22 11.46 -12.34
C VAL A 341 -17.64 11.37 -10.88
N ALA A 342 -17.50 12.45 -10.13
CA ALA A 342 -18.01 12.55 -8.76
C ALA A 342 -19.44 13.11 -8.78
N MET A 343 -20.39 12.31 -8.33
CA MET A 343 -21.79 12.69 -8.26
C MET A 343 -22.07 13.50 -6.99
N THR A 344 -23.13 14.31 -7.03
CA THR A 344 -23.60 15.06 -5.85
C THR A 344 -24.01 14.18 -4.66
N SER A 345 -24.30 12.90 -4.91
CA SER A 345 -24.50 11.88 -3.86
C SER A 345 -23.24 11.48 -3.10
N GLY A 346 -22.04 11.92 -3.54
CA GLY A 346 -20.76 11.48 -3.01
C GLY A 346 -20.21 10.21 -3.66
N VAL A 347 -20.93 9.62 -4.63
CA VAL A 347 -20.48 8.43 -5.38
C VAL A 347 -19.53 8.86 -6.50
N ILE A 348 -18.36 8.21 -6.58
CA ILE A 348 -17.43 8.35 -7.70
C ILE A 348 -17.67 7.21 -8.69
N MET A 349 -17.80 7.52 -9.98
CA MET A 349 -18.03 6.55 -11.04
C MET A 349 -17.04 6.74 -12.18
N HIS A 350 -16.72 5.64 -12.86
CA HIS A 350 -15.97 5.66 -14.12
C HIS A 350 -16.94 5.39 -15.26
N ILE A 351 -17.11 6.37 -16.15
CA ILE A 351 -18.08 6.33 -17.25
C ILE A 351 -17.31 6.26 -18.57
N PRO A 352 -17.54 5.24 -19.41
CA PRO A 352 -16.88 5.18 -20.71
C PRO A 352 -17.40 6.33 -21.57
N LEU A 353 -16.54 7.01 -22.33
CA LEU A 353 -17.00 8.13 -23.16
C LEU A 353 -18.01 7.68 -24.22
N ALA A 354 -18.00 6.41 -24.62
CA ALA A 354 -19.04 5.79 -25.45
C ALA A 354 -20.47 5.88 -24.87
N ALA A 355 -20.60 6.02 -23.55
CA ALA A 355 -21.88 6.20 -22.85
C ALA A 355 -22.25 7.67 -22.62
N VAL A 356 -21.32 8.61 -22.84
CA VAL A 356 -21.57 10.04 -22.65
C VAL A 356 -22.26 10.62 -23.87
N VAL A 357 -23.41 11.26 -23.65
CA VAL A 357 -24.14 12.02 -24.68
C VAL A 357 -23.57 13.41 -24.81
N SER A 358 -23.41 14.13 -23.70
CA SER A 358 -22.87 15.49 -23.70
C SER A 358 -22.34 15.92 -22.34
N TYR A 359 -21.46 16.91 -22.35
CA TYR A 359 -20.95 17.58 -21.15
C TYR A 359 -21.00 19.10 -21.33
N ARG A 360 -21.50 19.81 -20.32
CA ARG A 360 -21.49 21.27 -20.28
C ARG A 360 -20.83 21.75 -18.99
N PRO A 361 -19.71 22.49 -19.04
CA PRO A 361 -19.10 23.06 -17.85
C PRO A 361 -20.03 24.06 -17.16
N ASP A 362 -20.10 23.99 -15.84
CA ASP A 362 -20.87 24.91 -15.00
C ASP A 362 -20.20 24.99 -13.60
N PRO A 363 -19.47 26.08 -13.30
CA PRO A 363 -18.83 26.28 -12.00
C PRO A 363 -19.81 26.27 -10.81
N ALA A 364 -21.08 26.66 -11.03
CA ALA A 364 -22.07 26.72 -9.96
C ALA A 364 -22.43 25.31 -9.43
N VAL A 365 -22.16 24.26 -10.21
CA VAL A 365 -22.31 22.86 -9.75
C VAL A 365 -21.32 22.56 -8.62
N TYR A 366 -20.06 22.99 -8.75
CA TYR A 366 -19.05 22.82 -7.70
C TYR A 366 -19.37 23.63 -6.44
N GLU A 367 -19.85 24.87 -6.59
CA GLU A 367 -20.29 25.70 -5.46
C GLU A 367 -21.44 25.04 -4.68
N ARG A 368 -22.45 24.52 -5.38
CA ARG A 368 -23.55 23.76 -4.76
C ARG A 368 -23.03 22.51 -4.06
N TRP A 369 -22.12 21.78 -4.69
CA TRP A 369 -21.50 20.60 -4.09
C TRP A 369 -20.76 20.93 -2.79
N ASN A 370 -19.87 21.93 -2.78
CA ASN A 370 -19.17 22.36 -1.57
C ASN A 370 -20.12 22.84 -0.46
N SER A 371 -21.24 23.48 -0.82
CA SER A 371 -22.24 23.92 0.16
C SER A 371 -22.99 22.77 0.85
N MET A 372 -23.08 21.59 0.20
CA MET A 372 -23.71 20.40 0.79
C MET A 372 -22.82 19.70 1.83
N TRP A 373 -21.50 19.88 1.74
CA TRP A 373 -20.51 19.23 2.61
C TRP A 373 -19.82 20.17 3.60
N SER A 374 -20.09 21.48 3.51
CA SER A 374 -19.64 22.43 4.52
C SER A 374 -20.39 22.16 5.83
N PRO A 375 -19.70 21.96 6.98
CA PRO A 375 -20.38 21.83 8.25
C PRO A 375 -21.22 23.09 8.47
N LEU A 376 -22.51 22.89 8.77
CA LEU A 376 -23.36 23.97 9.25
C LEU A 376 -22.63 24.58 10.45
N GLU A 377 -22.07 25.78 10.29
CA GLU A 377 -21.66 26.59 11.43
C GLU A 377 -22.91 26.89 12.24
N SER A 378 -23.14 26.09 13.29
CA SER A 378 -24.19 26.25 14.29
C SER A 378 -23.57 26.34 15.68
#